data_AF-A0A317HD79-F1
#
_entry.id   AF-A0A317HD79-F1
#
_cell.length_a   1.000
_cell.length_b   1.000
_cell.length_c   1.000
_cell.angle_alpha   90.00
_cell.angle_beta   90.00
_cell.angle_gamma   90.00
#
_symmetry.space_group_name_H-M   'P 1'
#
loop_
_entity.id
_entity.type
_entity.pdbx_description
1 polymer ?
#
loop_
_entity_poly.entity_id
_entity_poly.type
_entity_poly.pdbx_seq_one_letter_code
_entity_poly.pdbx_strand_id
1 'polypeptide(L)'
;MAIVAPAVGWLIPGAGHFIQKRWIRGVLLMVSIIAMFVLGIAMQGKVYRPNTGDLLDMLGFIGDLGAGGLYIVTRGMGWGQDAIVRAVADYGTKFIVVAGLLNVIAAVDAHHIALGKKR
;
A
#
# COMPACT_ATOMS: atom_id res chain seq x y z
N MET A 1 18.77 -11.79 6.13
CA MET A 1 17.39 -11.82 6.69
C MET A 1 16.84 -10.41 6.97
N ALA A 2 17.63 -9.46 7.51
CA ALA A 2 17.15 -8.12 7.89
C ALA A 2 16.68 -7.21 6.72
N ILE A 3 17.24 -7.34 5.51
CA ILE A 3 16.86 -6.50 4.35
C ILE A 3 15.76 -7.16 3.50
N VAL A 4 15.72 -8.50 3.48
CA VAL A 4 14.79 -9.28 2.64
C VAL A 4 13.36 -9.20 3.19
N ALA A 5 13.17 -9.24 4.51
CA ALA A 5 11.85 -9.17 5.13
C ALA A 5 11.08 -7.85 4.85
N PRO A 6 11.68 -6.65 4.97
CA PRO A 6 11.00 -5.41 4.63
C PRO A 6 10.83 -5.21 3.12
N ALA A 7 11.78 -5.64 2.29
CA ALA A 7 11.65 -5.54 0.83
C ALA A 7 10.50 -6.43 0.30
N VAL A 8 10.40 -7.66 0.81
CA VAL A 8 9.31 -8.59 0.46
C VAL A 8 7.98 -8.15 1.09
N GLY A 9 8.00 -7.66 2.33
CA GLY A 9 6.80 -7.14 3.00
C GLY A 9 6.26 -5.84 2.39
N TRP A 10 7.13 -5.03 1.78
CA TRP A 10 6.72 -3.87 1.00
C TRP A 10 6.14 -4.28 -0.37
N LEU A 11 6.75 -5.27 -1.03
CA LEU A 11 6.32 -5.70 -2.37
C LEU A 11 5.01 -6.50 -2.34
N ILE A 12 4.82 -7.37 -1.33
CA ILE A 12 3.60 -8.14 -1.11
C ILE A 12 3.03 -7.79 0.27
N PRO A 13 1.85 -7.16 0.33
CA PRO A 13 1.22 -6.81 1.60
C PRO A 13 1.10 -8.02 2.53
N GLY A 14 1.62 -7.89 3.75
CA GLY A 14 1.57 -8.94 4.79
C GLY A 14 2.61 -10.07 4.65
N ALA A 15 3.38 -10.15 3.56
CA ALA A 15 4.39 -11.22 3.37
C ALA A 15 5.50 -11.21 4.43
N GLY A 16 5.83 -10.05 5.00
CA GLY A 16 6.80 -9.93 6.09
C GLY A 16 6.42 -10.72 7.34
N HIS A 17 5.12 -10.81 7.67
CA HIS A 17 4.62 -11.55 8.83
C HIS A 17 4.45 -13.05 8.56
N PHE A 18 4.24 -13.45 7.30
CA PHE A 18 4.25 -14.86 6.90
C PHE A 18 5.64 -15.49 7.09
N ILE A 19 6.71 -14.78 6.73
CA ILE A 19 8.10 -15.21 6.95
C ILE A 19 8.39 -15.43 8.45
N GLN A 20 7.71 -14.70 9.33
CA GLN A 20 7.90 -14.75 10.78
C GLN A 20 6.94 -15.72 11.48
N LYS A 21 6.24 -16.59 10.73
CA LYS A 21 5.25 -17.57 11.23
C LYS A 21 4.07 -16.94 12.00
N ARG A 22 3.81 -15.64 11.83
CA ARG A 22 2.70 -14.91 12.47
C ARG A 22 1.53 -14.74 11.49
N TRP A 23 0.93 -15.86 11.16
CA TRP A 23 -0.15 -16.00 10.16
C TRP A 23 -1.32 -15.05 10.40
N ILE A 24 -1.82 -14.95 11.63
CA ILE A 24 -3.00 -14.13 11.95
C ILE A 24 -2.74 -12.65 11.64
N ARG A 25 -1.59 -12.11 12.08
CA ARG A 25 -1.26 -10.69 11.84
C ARG A 25 -1.00 -10.42 10.36
N GLY A 26 -0.29 -11.32 9.68
CA GLY A 26 -0.03 -11.20 8.24
C GLY A 26 -1.30 -11.23 7.41
N VAL A 27 -2.22 -12.15 7.68
CA VAL A 27 -3.51 -12.26 6.98
C VAL A 27 -4.38 -11.03 7.25
N LEU A 28 -4.49 -10.57 8.51
CA LEU A 28 -5.29 -9.38 8.83
C LEU A 28 -4.77 -8.15 8.08
N LEU A 29 -3.46 -7.88 8.12
CA LEU A 29 -2.87 -6.75 7.42
C LEU A 29 -3.02 -6.87 5.90
N MET A 30 -2.77 -8.06 5.35
CA MET A 30 -2.94 -8.32 3.92
C MET A 30 -4.38 -8.07 3.47
N VAL A 31 -5.37 -8.62 4.18
CA VAL A 31 -6.79 -8.44 3.86
C VAL A 31 -7.19 -6.97 3.99
N SER A 32 -6.78 -6.28 5.05
CA SER A 32 -7.10 -4.86 5.23
C SER A 32 -6.50 -3.98 4.13
N ILE A 33 -5.22 -4.15 3.81
CA ILE A 33 -4.54 -3.36 2.77
C ILE A 33 -5.16 -3.63 1.40
N ILE A 34 -5.36 -4.91 1.04
CA ILE A 34 -5.96 -5.28 -0.25
C ILE A 34 -7.40 -4.76 -0.33
N ALA A 35 -8.21 -4.93 0.72
CA ALA A 35 -9.59 -4.46 0.73
C ALA A 35 -9.67 -2.94 0.55
N MET A 36 -8.89 -2.16 1.32
CA MET A 36 -8.86 -0.70 1.18
C MET A 36 -8.43 -0.28 -0.22
N PHE A 37 -7.40 -0.92 -0.77
CA PHE A 37 -6.88 -0.58 -2.09
C PHE A 37 -7.87 -0.95 -3.21
N VAL A 38 -8.47 -2.14 -3.17
CA VAL A 38 -9.48 -2.59 -4.15
C VAL A 38 -10.74 -1.72 -4.07
N LEU A 39 -11.21 -1.39 -2.86
CA LEU A 39 -12.33 -0.47 -2.69
C LEU A 39 -11.99 0.92 -3.23
N GLY A 40 -10.76 1.40 -3.00
CA GLY A 40 -10.29 2.66 -3.55
C GLY A 40 -10.31 2.71 -5.08
N ILE A 41 -9.90 1.62 -5.73
CA ILE A 41 -9.97 1.47 -7.19
C ILE A 41 -11.42 1.33 -7.67
N ALA A 42 -12.27 0.56 -6.99
CA ALA A 42 -13.69 0.40 -7.32
C ALA A 42 -14.47 1.71 -7.20
N MET A 43 -14.05 2.59 -6.29
CA MET A 43 -14.56 3.96 -6.14
C MET A 43 -14.02 4.93 -7.18
N GLN A 44 -13.22 4.46 -8.14
CA GLN A 44 -12.57 5.26 -9.19
C GLN A 44 -11.61 6.31 -8.62
N GLY A 45 -10.92 5.96 -7.53
CA GLY A 45 -9.88 6.80 -6.94
C GLY A 45 -8.71 7.06 -7.91
N LYS A 46 -8.11 8.24 -7.79
CA LYS A 46 -6.89 8.63 -8.50
C LYS A 46 -5.73 7.79 -7.97
N VAL A 47 -4.98 7.15 -8.87
CA VAL A 47 -3.66 6.60 -8.56
C VAL A 47 -2.64 7.62 -9.02
N TYR A 48 -1.90 8.21 -8.08
CA TYR A 48 -0.97 9.28 -8.36
C TYR A 48 0.19 8.80 -9.23
N ARG A 49 0.56 9.66 -10.17
CA ARG A 49 1.72 9.48 -11.04
C ARG A 49 2.88 10.33 -10.50
N PRO A 50 4.13 9.99 -10.84
CA PRO A 50 5.25 10.88 -10.58
C PRO A 50 4.99 12.19 -11.33
N ASN A 51 4.66 13.24 -10.56
CA ASN A 51 4.37 14.58 -11.04
C ASN A 51 5.32 15.55 -10.35
N THR A 52 5.83 16.54 -11.09
CA THR A 52 6.78 17.54 -10.58
C THR A 52 6.14 18.88 -10.25
N GLY A 53 4.86 19.08 -10.58
CA GLY A 53 4.20 20.39 -10.53
C GLY A 53 3.46 20.72 -9.23
N ASP A 54 2.92 19.74 -8.51
CA ASP A 54 2.12 19.96 -7.29
C ASP A 54 2.61 19.06 -6.12
N LEU A 55 2.82 19.69 -4.96
CA LEU A 55 3.31 19.04 -3.76
C LEU A 55 2.32 18.00 -3.22
N LEU A 56 1.02 18.26 -3.29
CA LEU A 56 -0.01 17.30 -2.83
C LEU A 56 -0.03 16.05 -3.70
N ASP A 57 0.13 16.21 -5.01
CA ASP A 57 0.24 15.09 -5.96
C ASP A 57 1.52 14.27 -5.69
N MET A 58 2.64 14.92 -5.34
CA MET A 58 3.86 14.22 -4.94
C MET A 58 3.67 13.41 -3.65
N LEU A 59 3.03 13.99 -2.64
CA LEU A 59 2.75 13.27 -1.38
C LEU A 59 1.81 12.09 -1.62
N GLY A 60 0.78 12.27 -2.44
CA GLY A 60 -0.11 11.19 -2.88
C GLY A 60 0.64 10.08 -3.61
N PHE A 61 1.57 10.44 -4.50
CA PHE A 61 2.43 9.49 -5.18
C PHE A 61 3.32 8.69 -4.23
N ILE A 62 3.91 9.34 -3.22
CA ILE A 62 4.71 8.64 -2.19
C ILE A 62 3.83 7.67 -1.38
N GLY A 63 2.60 8.08 -1.05
CA GLY A 63 1.62 7.22 -0.41
C GLY A 63 1.29 5.99 -1.24
N ASP A 64 1.00 6.18 -2.52
CA ASP A 64 0.66 5.10 -3.46
C ASP A 64 1.85 4.16 -3.72
N LEU A 65 3.07 4.70 -3.82
CA LEU A 65 4.29 3.90 -3.86
C LEU A 65 4.43 2.99 -2.63
N GLY A 66 3.92 3.43 -1.48
CA GLY A 66 3.85 2.64 -0.26
C GLY A 66 3.09 1.32 -0.45
N ALA A 67 2.13 1.24 -1.38
CA ALA A 67 1.37 0.03 -1.67
C ALA A 67 2.18 -1.04 -2.43
N GLY A 68 3.40 -0.70 -2.87
CA GLY A 68 4.37 -1.64 -3.44
C GLY A 68 3.84 -2.35 -4.68
N GLY A 69 3.70 -3.68 -4.60
CA GLY A 69 3.22 -4.49 -5.72
C GLY A 69 1.82 -4.11 -6.22
N LEU A 70 0.94 -3.66 -5.32
CA LEU A 70 -0.41 -3.22 -5.70
C LEU A 70 -0.38 -2.02 -6.65
N TYR A 71 0.54 -1.08 -6.40
CA TYR A 71 0.76 0.08 -7.26
C TYR A 71 1.29 -0.31 -8.64
N ILE A 72 2.24 -1.25 -8.68
CA ILE A 72 2.83 -1.71 -9.95
C ILE A 72 1.75 -2.40 -10.81
N VAL A 73 0.91 -3.24 -10.20
CA VAL A 73 -0.18 -3.94 -10.89
C VAL A 73 -1.22 -2.96 -11.43
N THR A 74 -1.69 -2.01 -10.62
CA THR A 74 -2.69 -1.02 -11.09
C THR A 74 -2.14 -0.12 -12.18
N ARG A 75 -0.87 0.30 -12.07
CA ARG A 75 -0.20 1.07 -13.11
C ARG A 75 -0.06 0.29 -14.41
N GLY A 76 0.29 -0.99 -14.35
CA GLY A 76 0.39 -1.87 -15.52
C GLY A 76 -0.96 -2.12 -16.21
N MET A 77 -2.05 -2.20 -15.44
CA MET A 77 -3.41 -2.38 -15.95
C MET A 77 -4.08 -1.07 -16.40
N GLY A 78 -3.46 0.08 -16.14
CA GLY A 78 -4.05 1.37 -16.47
C GLY A 78 -5.25 1.75 -15.58
N TRP A 79 -5.33 1.24 -14.36
CA TRP A 79 -6.40 1.61 -13.42
C TRP A 79 -6.08 2.91 -12.67
N GLY A 80 -7.10 3.70 -12.36
CA GLY A 80 -6.97 4.96 -11.60
C GLY A 80 -6.40 6.16 -12.39
N GLN A 81 -6.50 6.13 -13.72
CA GLN A 81 -5.97 7.14 -14.64
C GLN A 81 -6.80 8.42 -14.68
N ASP A 82 -8.13 8.29 -14.58
CA ASP A 82 -9.08 9.38 -14.70
C ASP A 82 -10.03 9.32 -13.52
N ALA A 83 -9.72 10.08 -12.47
CA ALA A 83 -10.67 10.27 -11.37
C ALA A 83 -11.86 11.07 -11.91
N ILE A 84 -13.01 10.44 -11.96
CA ILE A 84 -14.25 11.14 -12.32
C ILE A 84 -14.58 12.05 -11.14
N VAL A 85 -14.83 13.35 -11.41
CA VAL A 85 -15.14 14.35 -10.38
C VAL A 85 -16.45 13.98 -9.69
N ARG A 86 -16.33 13.15 -8.66
CA ARG A 86 -17.40 12.66 -7.78
C ARG A 86 -16.81 12.55 -6.40
N ALA A 87 -17.59 12.92 -5.38
CA ALA A 87 -17.18 12.79 -3.98
C ALA A 87 -16.67 11.38 -3.65
N VAL A 88 -17.25 10.34 -4.27
CA VAL A 88 -16.84 8.94 -4.13
C VAL A 88 -15.38 8.71 -4.58
N ALA A 89 -14.94 9.33 -5.67
CA ALA A 89 -13.57 9.20 -6.16
C ALA A 89 -12.54 9.86 -5.23
N ASP A 90 -12.91 10.96 -4.57
CA ASP A 90 -12.05 11.62 -3.58
C ASP A 90 -11.86 10.79 -2.32
N TYR A 91 -12.87 10.00 -1.93
CA TYR A 91 -12.72 9.00 -0.87
C TYR A 91 -11.88 7.82 -1.35
N GLY A 92 -12.12 7.34 -2.58
CA GLY A 92 -11.35 6.25 -3.18
C GLY A 92 -9.86 6.53 -3.21
N THR A 93 -9.48 7.74 -3.62
CA THR A 93 -8.09 8.22 -3.62
C THR A 93 -7.46 8.15 -2.23
N LYS A 94 -8.19 8.56 -1.19
CA LYS A 94 -7.71 8.47 0.20
C LYS A 94 -7.55 7.02 0.66
N PHE A 95 -8.45 6.12 0.27
CA PHE A 95 -8.33 4.69 0.56
C PHE A 95 -7.05 4.08 -0.04
N ILE A 96 -6.72 4.45 -1.29
CA ILE A 96 -5.50 3.98 -1.97
C ILE A 96 -4.25 4.46 -1.22
N VAL A 97 -4.19 5.77 -0.91
CA VAL A 97 -3.06 6.36 -0.17
C VAL A 97 -2.89 5.73 1.22
N VAL A 98 -3.98 5.57 1.98
CA VAL A 98 -3.93 4.98 3.31
C VAL A 98 -3.53 3.51 3.26
N ALA A 99 -3.98 2.75 2.26
CA ALA A 99 -3.55 1.37 2.05
C ALA A 99 -2.02 1.29 1.83
N GLY A 100 -1.47 2.23 1.06
CA GLY A 100 -0.02 2.31 0.84
C GLY A 100 0.77 2.68 2.09
N LEU A 101 0.30 3.66 2.87
CA LEU A 101 0.92 4.01 4.17
C LEU A 101 0.87 2.84 5.16
N LEU A 102 -0.27 2.12 5.22
CA LEU A 102 -0.43 0.96 6.09
C LEU A 102 0.53 -0.17 5.70
N ASN A 103 0.77 -0.37 4.40
CA ASN A 103 1.73 -1.36 3.90
C ASN A 103 3.17 -1.02 4.31
N VAL A 104 3.55 0.26 4.27
CA VAL A 104 4.86 0.72 4.77
C VAL A 104 5.00 0.47 6.26
N ILE A 105 3.98 0.83 7.06
CA ILE A 105 3.99 0.58 8.52
C ILE A 105 4.07 -0.92 8.80
N ALA A 106 3.35 -1.76 8.05
CA ALA A 106 3.40 -3.21 8.17
C ALA A 106 4.80 -3.76 7.84
N ALA A 107 5.46 -3.25 6.80
CA ALA A 107 6.83 -3.64 6.45
C ALA A 107 7.84 -3.24 7.55
N VAL A 108 7.67 -2.06 8.16
CA VAL A 108 8.50 -1.58 9.29
C VAL A 108 8.23 -2.41 10.56
N ASP A 109 6.98 -2.76 10.83
CA ASP A 109 6.62 -3.64 11.96
C ASP A 109 7.25 -5.04 11.79
N ALA A 110 7.15 -5.62 10.59
CA ALA A 110 7.82 -6.88 10.27
C ALA A 110 9.34 -6.76 10.47
N HIS A 111 9.97 -5.65 10.06
CA HIS A 111 11.39 -5.43 10.30
C HIS A 111 11.74 -5.37 11.80
N HIS A 112 10.94 -4.68 12.62
CA HIS A 112 11.16 -4.62 14.06
C HIS A 112 11.03 -5.98 14.76
N ILE A 113 10.08 -6.81 14.33
CA ILE A 113 9.93 -8.18 14.85
C ILE A 113 11.10 -9.05 14.39
N ALA A 114 11.56 -8.92 13.14
CA ALA A 114 12.73 -9.64 12.63
C ALA A 114 14.03 -9.30 13.38
N LEU A 115 14.15 -8.07 13.91
CA LEU A 115 15.27 -7.64 14.75
C LEU A 115 15.17 -8.09 16.21
N GLY A 116 14.12 -8.84 16.60
CA GLY A 116 13.92 -9.32 17.97
C GLY A 116 13.56 -8.23 18.99
N LYS A 117 13.28 -6.99 18.53
CA LYS A 117 12.89 -5.86 19.40
C LYS A 117 11.43 -5.94 19.87
N LYS A 118 10.60 -6.78 19.25
CA LYS A 118 9.24 -7.11 19.69
C LYS A 118 8.99 -8.60 19.47
N ARG A 119 8.33 -9.26 20.46
CA ARG A 119 7.81 -10.62 20.30
C ARG A 119 6.58 -10.56 19.41
#